data_AF-A0A088ES34-F1
#
_entry.id   AF-A0A088ES34-F1
#
_cell.length_a   1.000
_cell.length_b   1.000
_cell.length_c   1.000
_cell.angle_alpha   90.00
_cell.angle_beta   90.00
_cell.angle_gamma   90.00
#
_symmetry.space_group_name_H-M   'P 1'
#
loop_
_entity.id
_entity.type
_entity.pdbx_description
1 polymer ?
#
loop_
_entity_poly.entity_id
_entity_poly.type
_entity_poly.pdbx_seq_one_letter_code
_entity_poly.pdbx_strand_id
1 'polypeptide(L)'
;MNSEKIIEQAQILIENGKQDFTNKTNYEKYRWFDNEYYVLYSDAIELLLENGFVKSINPKIQDAYFELIPEPEIFTKNKVQLDNLFSNYDLLRISSAKHFSKLARDEGSVYRGFFFKYAKTFEMLFPALKDENLKVVRDVIVTLGCAYNRYFKDPRIEKELYKFYNHKDKEILTFAIIWTSGIEKTEKFEFIFPLFKNKQTTKTLEALCLHFRDSTSTQIKKKAIPILIQCLERKLTDSAKNNVVRTIIRLLDENTVEVFNTNINLNNNIEMKSLFVKEINFTCLQDKKEYLTNKIL
;
A
#
# COMPACT_ATOMS: atom_id res chain seq x y z
N MET A 1 -5.90 2.78 27.54
CA MET A 1 -7.23 3.24 27.99
C MET A 1 -8.18 2.05 28.00
N ASN A 2 -9.12 1.97 28.95
CA ASN A 2 -10.21 0.99 28.89
C ASN A 2 -11.19 1.38 27.77
N SER A 3 -11.90 0.40 27.18
CA SER A 3 -12.85 0.57 26.07
C SER A 3 -13.86 1.69 26.31
N GLU A 4 -14.38 1.82 27.54
CA GLU A 4 -15.37 2.83 27.90
C GLU A 4 -14.88 4.26 27.67
N LYS A 5 -13.63 4.56 28.08
CA LYS A 5 -13.03 5.88 27.86
C LYS A 5 -12.80 6.20 26.38
N ILE A 6 -12.56 5.17 25.57
CA ILE A 6 -12.35 5.32 24.12
C ILE A 6 -13.68 5.65 23.46
N ILE A 7 -14.74 4.95 23.84
CA ILE A 7 -16.10 5.17 23.32
C ILE A 7 -16.61 6.57 23.73
N GLU A 8 -16.43 6.95 25.00
CA GLU A 8 -16.79 8.28 25.51
C GLU A 8 -16.06 9.40 24.73
N GLN A 9 -14.75 9.25 24.52
CA GLN A 9 -13.99 10.21 23.72
C GLN A 9 -14.47 10.28 22.27
N ALA A 10 -14.82 9.14 21.66
CA ALA A 10 -15.37 9.13 20.32
C ALA A 10 -16.71 9.88 20.24
N GLN A 11 -17.58 9.71 21.25
CA GLN A 11 -18.84 10.46 21.34
C GLN A 11 -18.61 11.97 21.46
N ILE A 12 -17.64 12.40 22.29
CA ILE A 12 -17.26 13.81 22.42
C ILE A 12 -16.75 14.36 21.07
N LEU A 13 -15.90 13.61 20.37
CA LEU A 13 -15.39 14.00 19.05
C LEU A 13 -16.52 14.14 18.02
N ILE A 14 -17.50 13.24 18.05
CA ILE A 14 -18.70 13.29 17.21
C ILE A 14 -19.54 14.54 17.51
N GLU A 15 -19.72 14.88 18.79
CA GLU A 15 -20.49 16.06 19.21
C GLU A 15 -19.79 17.37 18.83
N ASN A 16 -18.47 17.47 19.05
CA ASN A 16 -17.68 18.64 18.68
C ASN A 16 -17.62 18.83 17.16
N GLY A 17 -17.43 17.74 16.41
CA GLY A 17 -17.46 17.78 14.94
C GLY A 17 -18.79 18.34 14.42
N LYS A 18 -19.93 17.91 15.00
CA LYS A 18 -21.25 18.45 14.66
C LYS A 18 -21.36 19.96 14.89
N GLN A 19 -20.73 20.49 15.94
CA GLN A 19 -20.75 21.93 16.25
C GLN A 19 -19.94 22.76 15.24
N ASP A 20 -18.77 22.29 14.80
CA ASP A 20 -17.90 23.02 13.87
C ASP A 20 -18.50 23.23 12.46
N PHE A 21 -19.40 22.34 12.02
CA PHE A 21 -20.09 22.49 10.74
C PHE A 21 -21.27 23.47 10.76
N THR A 22 -21.77 23.84 11.94
CA THR A 22 -22.83 24.86 12.06
C THR A 22 -22.33 26.28 11.75
N ASN A 23 -21.00 26.49 11.74
CA ASN A 23 -20.36 27.71 11.29
C ASN A 23 -20.21 27.73 9.76
N LYS A 24 -21.06 28.53 9.09
CA LYS A 24 -21.22 28.64 7.61
C LYS A 24 -19.93 28.80 6.79
N THR A 25 -18.83 29.30 7.34
CA THR A 25 -17.56 29.51 6.62
C THR A 25 -16.82 28.22 6.26
N ASN A 26 -17.06 27.11 6.98
CA ASN A 26 -16.47 25.80 6.63
C ASN A 26 -17.31 25.01 5.61
N TYR A 27 -18.61 25.30 5.49
CA TYR A 27 -19.54 24.61 4.59
C TYR A 27 -19.13 24.73 3.11
N GLU A 28 -18.61 25.88 2.69
CA GLU A 28 -18.16 26.09 1.30
C GLU A 28 -16.90 25.29 0.95
N LYS A 29 -16.06 24.95 1.94
CA LYS A 29 -14.86 24.11 1.75
C LYS A 29 -15.21 22.63 1.51
N TYR A 30 -16.37 22.19 2.00
CA TYR A 30 -16.81 20.78 1.95
C TYR A 30 -18.08 20.55 1.12
N ARG A 31 -18.56 21.56 0.38
CA ARG A 31 -19.74 21.49 -0.51
C ARG A 31 -19.66 20.40 -1.60
N TRP A 32 -18.47 19.87 -1.85
CA TRP A 32 -18.21 18.74 -2.77
C TRP A 32 -18.31 17.36 -2.09
N PHE A 33 -18.88 17.32 -0.88
CA PHE A 33 -19.18 16.11 -0.13
C PHE A 33 -20.68 16.08 0.25
N ASP A 34 -21.56 15.60 -0.63
CA ASP A 34 -22.90 14.99 -0.42
C ASP A 34 -22.97 13.92 0.71
N ASN A 35 -21.95 13.81 1.56
CA ASN A 35 -21.97 13.02 2.79
C ASN A 35 -21.12 13.72 3.87
N GLU A 36 -21.61 14.87 4.32
CA GLU A 36 -21.07 15.74 5.37
C GLU A 36 -20.59 14.97 6.62
N TYR A 37 -21.29 13.87 6.94
CA TYR A 37 -21.06 12.99 8.09
C TYR A 37 -19.66 12.40 8.21
N TYR A 38 -19.02 11.98 7.12
CA TYR A 38 -17.76 11.25 7.25
C TYR A 38 -16.54 12.13 7.51
N VAL A 39 -16.61 13.41 7.13
CA VAL A 39 -15.60 14.42 7.50
C VAL A 39 -15.80 14.82 8.96
N LEU A 40 -17.06 14.97 9.39
CA LEU A 40 -17.45 15.28 10.77
C LEU A 40 -16.95 14.25 11.79
N TYR A 41 -16.85 12.98 11.38
CA TYR A 41 -16.51 11.88 12.28
C TYR A 41 -15.09 11.35 12.10
N SER A 42 -14.23 12.00 11.29
CA SER A 42 -12.91 11.47 10.94
C SER A 42 -12.08 11.07 12.17
N ASP A 43 -12.00 11.95 13.18
CA ASP A 43 -11.21 11.71 14.38
C ASP A 43 -11.79 10.59 15.25
N ALA A 44 -13.13 10.53 15.35
CA ALA A 44 -13.82 9.46 16.08
C ALA A 44 -13.64 8.10 15.37
N ILE A 45 -13.71 8.09 14.03
CA ILE A 45 -13.48 6.92 13.18
C ILE A 45 -12.06 6.40 13.39
N GLU A 46 -11.04 7.26 13.32
CA GLU A 46 -9.65 6.85 13.53
C GLU A 46 -9.43 6.31 14.95
N LEU A 47 -9.97 6.99 15.97
CA LEU A 47 -9.86 6.55 17.36
C LEU A 47 -10.47 5.16 17.59
N LEU A 48 -11.69 4.94 17.09
CA LEU A 48 -12.41 3.68 17.25
C LEU A 48 -11.75 2.56 16.42
N LEU A 49 -11.28 2.87 15.21
CA LEU A 49 -10.63 1.88 14.37
C LEU A 49 -9.32 1.39 14.99
N GLU A 50 -8.43 2.33 15.34
CA GLU A 50 -7.12 2.02 15.92
C GLU A 50 -7.24 1.16 17.19
N ASN A 51 -8.23 1.42 18.04
CA ASN A 51 -8.36 0.70 19.30
C ASN A 51 -9.25 -0.55 19.23
N GLY A 52 -10.25 -0.56 18.35
CA GLY A 52 -11.21 -1.65 18.22
C GLY A 52 -10.79 -2.76 17.27
N PHE A 53 -9.91 -2.45 16.30
CA PHE A 53 -9.58 -3.37 15.22
C PHE A 53 -8.07 -3.63 15.07
N VAL A 54 -7.22 -2.71 15.52
CA VAL A 54 -5.78 -2.71 15.21
C VAL A 54 -4.96 -3.10 16.42
N LYS A 55 -4.94 -2.24 17.45
CA LYS A 55 -4.20 -2.49 18.70
C LYS A 55 -4.76 -3.70 19.44
N SER A 56 -6.07 -3.88 19.37
CA SER A 56 -6.76 -5.02 19.93
C SER A 56 -8.02 -5.29 19.11
N ILE A 57 -8.41 -6.56 18.99
CA ILE A 57 -9.76 -6.91 18.54
C ILE A 57 -10.66 -6.77 19.77
N ASN A 58 -11.33 -5.63 19.90
CA ASN A 58 -12.14 -5.29 21.07
C ASN A 58 -13.62 -5.18 20.68
N PRO A 59 -14.44 -6.22 20.92
CA PRO A 59 -15.83 -6.25 20.47
C PRO A 59 -16.63 -5.02 20.90
N LYS A 60 -16.47 -4.55 22.14
CA LYS A 60 -17.18 -3.36 22.63
C LYS A 60 -16.90 -2.10 21.80
N ILE A 61 -15.66 -1.90 21.38
CA ILE A 61 -15.27 -0.73 20.57
C ILE A 61 -15.74 -0.90 19.11
N GLN A 62 -15.72 -2.13 18.59
CA GLN A 62 -16.24 -2.44 17.26
C GLN A 62 -17.76 -2.20 17.19
N ASP A 63 -18.50 -2.67 18.19
CA ASP A 63 -19.94 -2.45 18.30
C ASP A 63 -20.25 -0.95 18.36
N ALA A 64 -19.53 -0.21 19.20
CA ALA A 64 -19.66 1.25 19.29
C ALA A 64 -19.35 1.96 17.97
N TYR A 65 -18.37 1.48 17.19
CA TYR A 65 -18.10 2.02 15.85
C TYR A 65 -19.32 1.89 14.93
N PHE A 66 -19.94 0.71 14.87
CA PHE A 66 -21.10 0.49 14.00
C PHE A 66 -22.38 1.18 14.49
N GLU A 67 -22.49 1.44 15.79
CA GLU A 67 -23.60 2.20 16.36
C GLU A 67 -23.46 3.70 16.14
N LEU A 68 -22.26 4.25 16.34
CA LEU A 68 -22.02 5.70 16.34
C LEU A 68 -21.74 6.26 14.94
N ILE A 69 -21.13 5.48 14.05
CA ILE A 69 -20.77 5.93 12.71
C ILE A 69 -21.86 5.50 11.71
N PRO A 70 -22.56 6.44 11.06
CA PRO A 70 -23.65 6.11 10.16
C PRO A 70 -23.15 5.34 8.93
N GLU A 71 -23.95 4.35 8.50
CA GLU A 71 -23.68 3.61 7.26
C GLU A 71 -23.79 4.56 6.06
N PRO A 72 -22.74 4.70 5.23
CA PRO A 72 -22.78 5.62 4.10
C PRO A 72 -23.65 5.05 2.97
N GLU A 73 -24.44 5.89 2.30
CA GLU A 73 -25.38 5.46 1.25
C GLU A 73 -24.70 4.67 0.10
N ILE A 74 -23.44 4.99 -0.22
CA ILE A 74 -22.66 4.26 -1.23
C ILE A 74 -22.41 2.81 -0.83
N PHE A 75 -22.35 2.49 0.47
CA PHE A 75 -22.25 1.12 0.94
C PHE A 75 -23.54 0.36 0.65
N THR A 76 -24.69 0.94 0.98
CA THR A 76 -26.01 0.37 0.67
C THR A 76 -26.20 0.15 -0.83
N LYS A 77 -25.77 1.11 -1.68
CA LYS A 77 -25.82 1.00 -3.16
C LYS A 77 -25.00 -0.16 -3.71
N ASN A 78 -23.97 -0.63 -2.99
CA ASN A 78 -23.10 -1.72 -3.42
C ASN A 78 -23.42 -3.06 -2.71
N LYS A 79 -24.52 -3.14 -1.94
CA LYS A 79 -24.86 -4.33 -1.15
C LYS A 79 -25.05 -5.58 -2.00
N VAL A 80 -25.70 -5.46 -3.17
CA VAL A 80 -25.86 -6.57 -4.11
C VAL A 80 -24.51 -7.11 -4.59
N GLN A 81 -23.56 -6.23 -4.90
CA GLN A 81 -22.22 -6.63 -5.33
C GLN A 81 -21.44 -7.28 -4.19
N LEU A 82 -21.59 -6.77 -2.96
CA LEU A 82 -21.01 -7.37 -1.74
C LEU A 82 -21.55 -8.79 -1.51
N ASP A 83 -22.87 -8.99 -1.62
CA ASP A 83 -23.48 -10.32 -1.48
C ASP A 83 -23.03 -11.27 -2.60
N ASN A 84 -22.98 -10.77 -3.84
CA ASN A 84 -22.53 -11.54 -5.00
C ASN A 84 -21.06 -11.97 -4.92
N LEU A 85 -20.23 -11.30 -4.11
CA LEU A 85 -18.84 -11.69 -3.86
C LEU A 85 -18.74 -13.08 -3.20
N PHE A 86 -19.80 -13.52 -2.53
CA PHE A 86 -19.90 -14.81 -1.83
C PHE A 86 -20.93 -15.75 -2.46
N SER A 87 -21.30 -15.49 -3.72
CA SER A 87 -22.25 -16.31 -4.46
C SER A 87 -21.69 -17.70 -4.79
N ASN A 88 -22.56 -18.70 -4.87
CA ASN A 88 -22.18 -20.03 -5.37
C ASN A 88 -21.78 -20.01 -6.87
N TYR A 89 -22.03 -18.93 -7.59
CA TYR A 89 -21.70 -18.80 -9.01
C TYR A 89 -20.39 -18.02 -9.24
N ASP A 90 -19.38 -18.70 -9.81
CA ASP A 90 -18.06 -18.13 -10.09
C ASP A 90 -18.10 -16.82 -10.89
N LEU A 91 -18.97 -16.76 -11.91
CA LEU A 91 -19.10 -15.56 -12.75
C LEU A 91 -19.56 -14.35 -11.95
N LEU A 92 -20.46 -14.54 -10.97
CA LEU A 92 -20.92 -13.46 -10.10
C LEU A 92 -19.80 -13.01 -9.18
N ARG A 93 -19.10 -13.94 -8.51
CA ARG A 93 -17.97 -13.62 -7.63
C ARG A 93 -16.87 -12.85 -8.37
N ILE A 94 -16.47 -13.34 -9.56
CA ILE A 94 -15.46 -12.67 -10.40
C ILE A 94 -15.95 -11.28 -10.82
N SER A 95 -17.20 -11.14 -11.27
CA SER A 95 -17.72 -9.85 -11.73
C SER A 95 -17.81 -8.82 -10.59
N SER A 96 -18.21 -9.25 -9.38
CA SER A 96 -18.23 -8.43 -8.17
C SER A 96 -16.83 -8.02 -7.72
N ALA A 97 -15.87 -8.95 -7.67
CA ALA A 97 -14.49 -8.64 -7.30
C ALA A 97 -13.88 -7.62 -8.28
N LYS A 98 -14.11 -7.81 -9.58
CA LYS A 98 -13.67 -6.88 -10.63
C LYS A 98 -14.34 -5.51 -10.50
N HIS A 99 -15.62 -5.46 -10.13
CA HIS A 99 -16.34 -4.21 -9.84
C HIS A 99 -15.64 -3.42 -8.74
N PHE A 100 -15.34 -4.04 -7.59
CA PHE A 100 -14.63 -3.36 -6.51
C PHE A 100 -13.19 -2.97 -6.87
N SER A 101 -12.49 -3.79 -7.66
CA SER A 101 -11.15 -3.45 -8.16
C SER A 101 -11.17 -2.24 -9.08
N LYS A 102 -12.22 -2.10 -9.91
CA LYS A 102 -12.44 -0.92 -10.74
C LYS A 102 -12.79 0.29 -9.85
N LEU A 103 -13.72 0.12 -8.92
CA LEU A 103 -14.17 1.17 -8.02
C LEU A 103 -13.01 1.76 -7.19
N ALA A 104 -12.09 0.93 -6.70
CA ALA A 104 -10.94 1.37 -5.91
C ALA A 104 -9.86 2.11 -6.73
N ARG A 105 -9.80 1.86 -8.04
CA ARG A 105 -8.84 2.49 -8.96
C ARG A 105 -9.36 3.76 -9.61
N ASP A 106 -10.66 3.96 -9.61
CA ASP A 106 -11.29 5.09 -10.29
C ASP A 106 -11.03 6.39 -9.53
N GLU A 107 -10.29 7.31 -10.17
CA GLU A 107 -9.85 8.60 -9.60
C GLU A 107 -10.96 9.66 -9.61
N GLY A 108 -12.13 9.34 -10.17
CA GLY A 108 -13.13 10.33 -10.58
C GLY A 108 -13.94 11.05 -9.50
N SER A 109 -13.93 10.66 -8.22
CA SER A 109 -14.53 11.49 -7.16
C SER A 109 -14.16 11.09 -5.74
N VAL A 110 -14.10 12.09 -4.85
CA VAL A 110 -13.91 11.89 -3.40
C VAL A 110 -15.02 11.03 -2.79
N TYR A 111 -16.22 11.06 -3.38
CA TYR A 111 -17.36 10.23 -3.00
C TYR A 111 -17.13 8.73 -3.08
N ARG A 112 -16.41 8.28 -4.12
CA ARG A 112 -16.11 6.85 -4.31
C ARG A 112 -15.13 6.35 -3.25
N GLY A 113 -14.27 7.24 -2.76
CA GLY A 113 -13.39 6.96 -1.63
C GLY A 113 -14.14 6.63 -0.35
N PHE A 114 -15.36 7.16 -0.13
CA PHE A 114 -16.12 6.89 1.09
C PHE A 114 -16.50 5.44 1.29
N PHE A 115 -16.80 4.71 0.21
CA PHE A 115 -17.04 3.27 0.30
C PHE A 115 -15.86 2.58 0.98
N PHE A 116 -14.63 2.97 0.64
CA PHE A 116 -13.40 2.45 1.20
C PHE A 116 -12.89 3.21 2.45
N LYS A 117 -13.65 4.17 2.98
CA LYS A 117 -13.41 4.77 4.32
C LYS A 117 -14.27 4.12 5.40
N TYR A 118 -15.21 3.25 5.02
CA TYR A 118 -16.07 2.52 5.94
C TYR A 118 -15.48 1.17 6.30
N ALA A 119 -15.26 0.93 7.60
CA ALA A 119 -14.54 -0.25 8.07
C ALA A 119 -15.23 -1.55 7.70
N LYS A 120 -16.57 -1.55 7.69
CA LYS A 120 -17.40 -2.71 7.29
C LYS A 120 -17.09 -3.16 5.86
N THR A 121 -16.71 -2.24 4.98
CA THR A 121 -16.27 -2.58 3.61
C THR A 121 -15.08 -3.53 3.66
N PHE A 122 -14.08 -3.23 4.48
CA PHE A 122 -12.91 -4.11 4.63
C PHE A 122 -13.28 -5.43 5.30
N GLU A 123 -14.16 -5.41 6.31
CA GLU A 123 -14.65 -6.64 6.93
C GLU A 123 -15.35 -7.58 5.95
N MET A 124 -16.11 -7.02 5.00
CA MET A 124 -16.76 -7.81 3.96
C MET A 124 -15.79 -8.25 2.87
N LEU A 125 -14.70 -7.50 2.61
CA LEU A 125 -13.73 -7.86 1.58
C LEU A 125 -12.68 -8.88 2.07
N PHE A 126 -12.28 -8.86 3.35
CA PHE A 126 -11.24 -9.75 3.85
C PHE A 126 -11.56 -11.25 3.70
N PRO A 127 -12.79 -11.75 3.96
CA PRO A 127 -13.12 -13.14 3.75
C PRO A 127 -12.93 -13.59 2.29
N ALA A 128 -13.13 -12.70 1.31
CA ALA A 128 -12.97 -13.01 -0.10
C ALA A 128 -11.50 -13.22 -0.52
N LEU A 129 -10.53 -12.90 0.33
CA LEU A 129 -9.12 -13.28 0.14
C LEU A 129 -8.90 -14.80 0.22
N LYS A 130 -9.88 -15.56 0.74
CA LYS A 130 -9.85 -17.02 0.84
C LYS A 130 -10.62 -17.72 -0.28
N ASP A 131 -11.09 -16.98 -1.29
CA ASP A 131 -11.82 -17.57 -2.43
C ASP A 131 -10.93 -18.57 -3.18
N GLU A 132 -11.54 -19.68 -3.63
CA GLU A 132 -10.85 -20.71 -4.41
C GLU A 132 -10.46 -20.20 -5.81
N ASN A 133 -11.18 -19.20 -6.33
CA ASN A 133 -10.92 -18.60 -7.61
C ASN A 133 -9.89 -17.48 -7.49
N LEU A 134 -8.66 -17.73 -7.99
CA LEU A 134 -7.56 -16.77 -7.90
C LEU A 134 -7.84 -15.42 -8.58
N LYS A 135 -8.78 -15.34 -9.54
CA LYS A 135 -9.18 -14.04 -10.12
C LYS A 135 -9.89 -13.16 -9.10
N VAL A 136 -10.73 -13.77 -8.25
CA VAL A 136 -11.40 -13.08 -7.13
C VAL A 136 -10.34 -12.59 -6.15
N VAL A 137 -9.46 -13.49 -5.69
CA VAL A 137 -8.39 -13.15 -4.74
C VAL A 137 -7.52 -12.00 -5.26
N ARG A 138 -7.08 -12.08 -6.52
CA ARG A 138 -6.30 -11.02 -7.16
C ARG A 138 -7.02 -9.68 -7.13
N ASP A 139 -8.27 -9.65 -7.58
CA ASP A 139 -9.02 -8.40 -7.69
C ASP A 139 -9.32 -7.81 -6.30
N VAL A 140 -9.55 -8.65 -5.29
CA VAL A 140 -9.68 -8.22 -3.88
C VAL A 140 -8.36 -7.67 -3.32
N ILE A 141 -7.21 -8.29 -3.60
CA ILE A 141 -5.89 -7.73 -3.25
C ILE A 141 -5.72 -6.34 -3.86
N VAL A 142 -6.09 -6.17 -5.14
CA VAL A 142 -6.03 -4.87 -5.81
C VAL A 142 -6.95 -3.86 -5.13
N THR A 143 -8.19 -4.24 -4.82
CA THR A 143 -9.15 -3.39 -4.11
C THR A 143 -8.60 -2.91 -2.77
N LEU A 144 -8.16 -3.83 -1.91
CA LEU A 144 -7.64 -3.51 -0.58
C LEU A 144 -6.40 -2.62 -0.67
N GLY A 145 -5.48 -2.97 -1.57
CA GLY A 145 -4.27 -2.20 -1.84
C GLY A 145 -4.51 -0.78 -2.30
N CYS A 146 -5.37 -0.61 -3.30
CA CYS A 146 -5.78 0.70 -3.81
C CYS A 146 -6.44 1.52 -2.70
N ALA A 147 -7.38 0.90 -1.99
CA ALA A 147 -8.13 1.53 -0.91
C ALA A 147 -7.21 2.03 0.21
N TYR A 148 -6.25 1.19 0.63
CA TYR A 148 -5.24 1.54 1.61
C TYR A 148 -4.43 2.78 1.20
N ASN A 149 -3.91 2.76 -0.02
CA ASN A 149 -3.00 3.80 -0.49
C ASN A 149 -3.70 5.13 -0.81
N ARG A 150 -5.01 5.12 -1.07
CA ARG A 150 -5.74 6.29 -1.58
C ARG A 150 -6.76 6.89 -0.63
N TYR A 151 -7.45 6.06 0.16
CA TYR A 151 -8.67 6.50 0.85
C TYR A 151 -8.58 6.34 2.37
N PHE A 152 -8.17 5.16 2.84
CA PHE A 152 -8.11 4.86 4.26
C PHE A 152 -7.03 3.82 4.54
N LYS A 153 -6.02 4.19 5.34
CA LYS A 153 -4.92 3.31 5.73
C LYS A 153 -5.36 2.28 6.79
N ASP A 154 -6.36 1.43 6.50
CA ASP A 154 -6.78 0.36 7.42
C ASP A 154 -5.58 -0.56 7.70
N PRO A 155 -5.06 -0.60 8.93
CA PRO A 155 -3.81 -1.29 9.21
C PRO A 155 -3.95 -2.82 9.26
N ARG A 156 -5.17 -3.37 9.18
CA ARG A 156 -5.37 -4.81 8.98
C ARG A 156 -4.94 -5.24 7.58
N ILE A 157 -5.01 -4.36 6.58
CA ILE A 157 -4.69 -4.66 5.19
C ILE A 157 -3.26 -5.17 5.04
N GLU A 158 -2.31 -4.54 5.73
CA GLU A 158 -0.91 -4.95 5.75
C GLU A 158 -0.76 -6.43 6.12
N LYS A 159 -1.32 -6.81 7.27
CA LYS A 159 -1.26 -8.18 7.80
C LYS A 159 -1.91 -9.19 6.87
N GLU A 160 -3.03 -8.84 6.25
CA GLU A 160 -3.72 -9.73 5.32
C GLU A 160 -2.95 -9.89 4.00
N LEU A 161 -2.37 -8.81 3.45
CA LEU A 161 -1.62 -8.87 2.20
C LEU A 161 -0.27 -9.58 2.35
N TYR A 162 0.40 -9.48 3.50
CA TYR A 162 1.68 -10.18 3.74
C TYR A 162 1.55 -11.71 3.73
N LYS A 163 0.36 -12.26 3.99
CA LYS A 163 0.13 -13.72 3.87
C LYS A 163 0.38 -14.24 2.44
N PHE A 164 0.29 -13.37 1.43
CA PHE A 164 0.48 -13.73 0.03
C PHE A 164 1.94 -13.67 -0.44
N TYR A 165 2.90 -13.29 0.41
CA TYR A 165 4.31 -13.16 0.03
C TYR A 165 4.98 -14.51 -0.26
N ASN A 166 4.40 -15.62 0.19
CA ASN A 166 4.86 -16.97 -0.13
C ASN A 166 3.88 -17.72 -1.03
N HIS A 167 2.94 -17.01 -1.67
CA HIS A 167 1.94 -17.63 -2.51
C HIS A 167 2.58 -18.27 -3.76
N LYS A 168 2.12 -19.48 -4.13
CA LYS A 168 2.66 -20.23 -5.27
C LYS A 168 2.35 -19.55 -6.60
N ASP A 169 1.15 -18.97 -6.71
CA ASP A 169 0.76 -18.17 -7.88
C ASP A 169 1.54 -16.84 -7.89
N LYS A 170 2.26 -16.61 -9.00
CA LYS A 170 3.14 -15.44 -9.16
C LYS A 170 2.39 -14.14 -9.41
N GLU A 171 1.19 -14.19 -9.98
CA GLU A 171 0.36 -13.00 -10.17
C GLU A 171 -0.12 -12.49 -8.81
N ILE A 172 -0.67 -13.39 -7.98
CA ILE A 172 -1.10 -13.08 -6.60
C ILE A 172 0.05 -12.51 -5.77
N LEU A 173 1.21 -13.18 -5.77
CA LEU A 173 2.42 -12.70 -5.10
C LEU A 173 2.79 -11.29 -5.56
N THR A 174 2.82 -11.06 -6.88
CA THR A 174 3.23 -9.78 -7.45
C THR A 174 2.27 -8.66 -7.05
N PHE A 175 0.96 -8.89 -7.11
CA PHE A 175 -0.02 -7.88 -6.69
C PHE A 175 0.06 -7.57 -5.20
N ALA A 176 0.27 -8.57 -4.34
CA ALA A 176 0.47 -8.34 -2.92
C ALA A 176 1.71 -7.46 -2.65
N ILE A 177 2.82 -7.70 -3.37
CA ILE A 177 4.04 -6.89 -3.27
C ILE A 177 3.80 -5.47 -3.79
N ILE A 178 3.15 -5.29 -4.94
CA ILE A 178 2.86 -3.97 -5.50
C ILE A 178 2.05 -3.15 -4.49
N TRP A 179 0.95 -3.73 -3.99
CA TRP A 179 -0.03 -2.96 -3.24
C TRP A 179 0.38 -2.63 -1.81
N THR A 180 1.37 -3.31 -1.29
CA THR A 180 2.01 -3.03 -0.01
C THR A 180 3.22 -2.09 -0.14
N SER A 181 3.61 -1.67 -1.35
CA SER A 181 4.79 -0.81 -1.53
C SER A 181 4.64 0.57 -0.90
N GLY A 182 3.40 1.10 -0.84
CA GLY A 182 3.05 2.37 -0.21
C GLY A 182 2.95 2.33 1.32
N ILE A 183 3.17 1.17 1.96
CA ILE A 183 3.21 1.08 3.43
C ILE A 183 4.54 1.65 3.92
N GLU A 184 4.50 2.66 4.78
CA GLU A 184 5.69 3.40 5.23
C GLU A 184 6.46 2.74 6.39
N LYS A 185 5.98 1.59 6.88
CA LYS A 185 6.60 0.83 7.98
C LYS A 185 7.88 0.13 7.54
N THR A 186 8.92 0.14 8.38
CA THR A 186 10.22 -0.45 8.07
C THR A 186 10.23 -1.97 8.27
N GLU A 187 9.34 -2.47 9.12
CA GLU A 187 9.13 -3.90 9.42
C GLU A 187 8.77 -4.70 8.16
N LYS A 188 8.17 -4.05 7.14
CA LYS A 188 7.87 -4.67 5.84
C LYS A 188 9.11 -5.30 5.19
N PHE A 189 10.29 -4.76 5.45
CA PHE A 189 11.53 -5.24 4.84
C PHE A 189 11.97 -6.61 5.34
N GLU A 190 11.42 -7.08 6.47
CA GLU A 190 11.57 -8.47 6.93
C GLU A 190 10.98 -9.46 5.93
N PHE A 191 9.90 -9.08 5.25
CA PHE A 191 9.26 -9.89 4.21
C PHE A 191 9.85 -9.65 2.82
N ILE A 192 10.32 -8.43 2.53
CA ILE A 192 10.84 -8.05 1.20
C ILE A 192 12.23 -8.62 0.92
N PHE A 193 13.18 -8.54 1.88
CA PHE A 193 14.55 -9.00 1.64
C PHE A 193 14.67 -10.49 1.29
N PRO A 194 13.94 -11.42 1.95
CA PRO A 194 13.95 -12.83 1.57
C PRO A 194 13.52 -13.06 0.11
N LEU A 195 12.59 -12.28 -0.42
CA LEU A 195 12.08 -12.45 -1.78
C LEU A 195 13.12 -12.12 -2.84
N PHE A 196 14.06 -11.20 -2.57
CA PHE A 196 15.18 -10.93 -3.46
C PHE A 196 16.21 -12.05 -3.52
N LYS A 197 16.32 -12.89 -2.47
CA LYS A 197 17.27 -14.01 -2.46
C LYS A 197 16.91 -15.09 -3.47
N ASN A 198 15.61 -15.23 -3.78
CA ASN A 198 15.10 -16.21 -4.74
C ASN A 198 15.04 -15.62 -6.16
N LYS A 199 15.05 -16.49 -7.17
CA LYS A 199 14.78 -16.09 -8.56
C LYS A 199 13.31 -15.66 -8.69
N GLN A 200 13.09 -14.44 -9.14
CA GLN A 200 11.76 -13.85 -9.35
C GLN A 200 11.46 -13.62 -10.84
N THR A 201 10.19 -13.45 -11.17
CA THR A 201 9.80 -12.95 -12.49
C THR A 201 10.20 -11.48 -12.63
N THR A 202 10.36 -10.99 -13.87
CA THR A 202 10.64 -9.57 -14.14
C THR A 202 9.65 -8.65 -13.42
N LYS A 203 8.33 -8.91 -13.53
CA LYS A 203 7.29 -8.10 -12.90
C LYS A 203 7.37 -8.12 -11.37
N THR A 204 7.63 -9.29 -10.78
CA THR A 204 7.79 -9.42 -9.32
C THR A 204 9.02 -8.66 -8.84
N LEU A 205 10.14 -8.75 -9.56
CA LEU A 205 11.36 -8.01 -9.21
C LEU A 205 11.14 -6.50 -9.35
N GLU A 206 10.45 -6.06 -10.40
CA GLU A 206 10.07 -4.66 -10.58
C GLU A 206 9.21 -4.15 -9.42
N ALA A 207 8.22 -4.95 -8.99
CA ALA A 207 7.38 -4.66 -7.83
C ALA A 207 8.18 -4.58 -6.52
N LEU A 208 9.12 -5.50 -6.29
CA LEU A 208 9.96 -5.48 -5.09
C LEU A 208 10.82 -4.20 -5.03
N CYS A 209 11.34 -3.74 -6.17
CA CYS A 209 12.09 -2.49 -6.26
C CYS A 209 11.27 -1.25 -5.88
N LEU A 210 9.94 -1.26 -6.06
CA LEU A 210 9.08 -0.14 -5.68
C LEU A 210 9.13 0.18 -4.18
N HIS A 211 9.39 -0.82 -3.33
CA HIS A 211 9.46 -0.64 -1.87
C HIS A 211 10.58 0.29 -1.42
N PHE A 212 11.60 0.51 -2.25
CA PHE A 212 12.73 1.38 -1.96
C PHE A 212 12.57 2.80 -2.50
N ARG A 213 11.46 3.13 -3.18
CA ARG A 213 11.25 4.44 -3.80
C ARG A 213 11.37 5.59 -2.80
N ASP A 214 10.73 5.45 -1.64
CA ASP A 214 10.63 6.52 -0.65
C ASP A 214 11.33 6.14 0.67
N SER A 215 12.27 5.19 0.61
CA SER A 215 12.97 4.72 1.82
C SER A 215 14.02 5.75 2.28
N THR A 216 13.80 6.31 3.47
CA THR A 216 14.72 7.25 4.12
C THR A 216 15.70 6.56 5.09
N SER A 217 15.44 5.31 5.47
CA SER A 217 16.25 4.58 6.45
C SER A 217 17.59 4.13 5.88
N THR A 218 18.68 4.76 6.32
CA THR A 218 20.07 4.42 5.95
C THR A 218 20.39 2.94 6.18
N GLN A 219 19.90 2.34 7.28
CA GLN A 219 20.13 0.93 7.58
C GLN A 219 19.49 0.01 6.52
N ILE A 220 18.26 0.32 6.10
CA ILE A 220 17.58 -0.41 5.02
C ILE A 220 18.34 -0.26 3.71
N LYS A 221 18.77 0.97 3.36
CA LYS A 221 19.55 1.23 2.14
C LYS A 221 20.85 0.43 2.12
N LYS A 222 21.64 0.48 3.21
CA LYS A 222 22.90 -0.28 3.36
C LYS A 222 22.68 -1.78 3.19
N LYS A 223 21.58 -2.34 3.72
CA LYS A 223 21.24 -3.75 3.57
C LYS A 223 20.75 -4.11 2.16
N ALA A 224 20.05 -3.20 1.49
CA ALA A 224 19.48 -3.43 0.17
C ALA A 224 20.53 -3.45 -0.95
N ILE A 225 21.54 -2.57 -0.90
CA ILE A 225 22.53 -2.41 -1.96
C ILE A 225 23.23 -3.74 -2.33
N PRO A 226 23.83 -4.49 -1.39
CA PRO A 226 24.47 -5.78 -1.71
C PRO A 226 23.50 -6.78 -2.34
N ILE A 227 22.26 -6.83 -1.85
CA ILE A 227 21.22 -7.74 -2.33
C ILE A 227 20.83 -7.40 -3.78
N LEU A 228 20.69 -6.12 -4.09
CA LEU A 228 20.35 -5.65 -5.43
C LEU A 228 21.52 -5.87 -6.41
N ILE A 229 22.76 -5.67 -5.98
CA ILE A 229 23.96 -5.98 -6.78
C ILE A 229 24.00 -7.48 -7.12
N GLN A 230 23.78 -8.36 -6.15
CA GLN A 230 23.68 -9.81 -6.40
C GLN A 230 22.53 -10.18 -7.35
N CYS A 231 21.48 -9.37 -7.43
CA CYS A 231 20.42 -9.60 -8.42
C CYS A 231 20.91 -9.33 -9.85
N LEU A 232 21.82 -8.37 -10.05
CA LEU A 232 22.37 -8.02 -11.37
C LEU A 232 23.28 -9.11 -11.94
N GLU A 233 23.85 -9.97 -11.10
CA GLU A 233 24.64 -11.13 -11.52
C GLU A 233 23.79 -12.24 -12.15
N ARG A 234 22.47 -12.17 -11.99
CA ARG A 234 21.53 -13.15 -12.53
C ARG A 234 21.19 -12.83 -13.98
N LYS A 235 20.73 -13.85 -14.71
CA LYS A 235 20.14 -13.65 -16.05
C LYS A 235 18.80 -12.91 -15.93
N LEU A 236 18.84 -11.60 -16.11
CA LEU A 236 17.70 -10.69 -16.09
C LEU A 236 17.38 -10.15 -17.49
N THR A 237 16.13 -9.77 -17.73
CA THR A 237 15.76 -8.97 -18.90
C THR A 237 16.31 -7.55 -18.77
N ASP A 238 16.47 -6.83 -19.87
CA ASP A 238 16.97 -5.45 -19.83
C ASP A 238 16.09 -4.52 -18.99
N SER A 239 14.76 -4.68 -19.07
CA SER A 239 13.80 -3.97 -18.20
C SER A 239 14.10 -4.20 -16.72
N ALA A 240 14.28 -5.46 -16.32
CA ALA A 240 14.60 -5.82 -14.94
C ALA A 240 15.96 -5.26 -14.51
N LYS A 241 17.00 -5.38 -15.35
CA LYS A 241 18.33 -4.82 -15.08
C LYS A 241 18.26 -3.31 -14.84
N ASN A 242 17.63 -2.58 -15.77
CA ASN A 242 17.48 -1.12 -15.68
C ASN A 242 16.76 -0.73 -14.38
N ASN A 243 15.68 -1.44 -14.02
CA ASN A 243 14.93 -1.13 -12.83
C ASN A 243 15.71 -1.41 -11.52
N VAL A 244 16.49 -2.49 -11.47
CA VAL A 244 17.39 -2.77 -10.33
C VAL A 244 18.47 -1.69 -10.23
N VAL A 245 19.11 -1.31 -11.34
CA VAL A 245 20.13 -0.26 -11.38
C VAL A 245 19.56 1.09 -10.93
N ARG A 246 18.40 1.51 -11.44
CA ARG A 246 17.69 2.72 -10.98
C ARG A 246 17.41 2.70 -9.48
N THR A 247 17.05 1.53 -8.96
CA THR A 247 16.79 1.35 -7.53
C THR A 247 18.07 1.53 -6.73
N ILE A 248 19.18 0.92 -7.16
CA ILE A 248 20.50 1.11 -6.52
C ILE A 248 20.88 2.60 -6.55
N ILE A 249 20.84 3.25 -7.71
CA ILE A 249 21.17 4.68 -7.88
C ILE A 249 20.34 5.56 -6.92
N ARG A 250 19.05 5.25 -6.74
CA ARG A 250 18.20 6.00 -5.81
C ARG A 250 18.67 5.86 -4.36
N LEU A 251 19.11 4.65 -3.97
CA LEU A 251 19.60 4.36 -2.62
C LEU A 251 20.99 4.92 -2.34
N LEU A 252 21.76 5.29 -3.38
CA LEU A 252 23.08 5.89 -3.20
C LEU A 252 22.99 7.34 -2.69
N ASP A 253 23.71 7.57 -1.60
CA ASP A 253 23.99 8.81 -0.92
C ASP A 253 25.36 8.70 -0.20
N GLU A 254 25.77 9.77 0.49
CA GLU A 254 27.04 9.82 1.24
C GLU A 254 27.25 8.66 2.22
N ASN A 255 26.17 8.10 2.75
CA ASN A 255 26.22 7.05 3.77
C ASN A 255 26.26 5.64 3.16
N THR A 256 26.08 5.50 1.86
CA THR A 256 25.85 4.19 1.20
C THR A 256 26.78 3.92 0.02
N VAL A 257 27.44 4.95 -0.52
CA VAL A 257 28.42 4.81 -1.61
C VAL A 257 29.57 3.87 -1.28
N GLU A 258 30.10 3.90 -0.05
CA GLU A 258 31.18 3.00 0.34
C GLU A 258 30.73 1.52 0.34
N VAL A 259 29.50 1.26 0.78
CA VAL A 259 28.90 -0.08 0.72
C VAL A 259 28.78 -0.54 -0.73
N PHE A 260 28.37 0.35 -1.63
CA PHE A 260 28.31 0.05 -3.06
C PHE A 260 29.70 -0.31 -3.62
N ASN A 261 30.70 0.55 -3.41
CA ASN A 261 32.06 0.35 -3.94
C ASN A 261 32.75 -0.91 -3.37
N THR A 262 32.38 -1.34 -2.16
CA THR A 262 32.88 -2.60 -1.57
C THR A 262 32.26 -3.84 -2.24
N ASN A 263 31.03 -3.73 -2.77
CA ASN A 263 30.29 -4.85 -3.34
C ASN A 263 30.40 -4.95 -4.87
N ILE A 264 30.77 -3.86 -5.55
CA ILE A 264 31.00 -3.89 -6.99
C ILE A 264 32.08 -2.89 -7.40
N ASN A 265 32.98 -3.34 -8.28
CA ASN A 265 33.94 -2.48 -8.95
C ASN A 265 33.53 -2.31 -10.42
N LEU A 266 32.87 -1.19 -10.74
CA LEU A 266 32.38 -0.89 -12.09
C LEU A 266 33.52 -0.78 -13.11
N ASN A 267 34.74 -0.42 -12.71
CA ASN A 267 35.89 -0.35 -13.62
C ASN A 267 36.30 -1.71 -14.18
N ASN A 268 35.95 -2.80 -13.48
CA ASN A 268 36.21 -4.16 -13.93
C ASN A 268 35.06 -4.75 -14.76
N ASN A 269 33.94 -4.02 -14.94
CA ASN A 269 32.76 -4.48 -15.66
C ASN A 269 32.21 -3.38 -16.57
N ILE A 270 32.71 -3.32 -17.80
CA ILE A 270 32.38 -2.28 -18.79
C ILE A 270 30.87 -2.25 -19.11
N GLU A 271 30.23 -3.42 -19.24
CA GLU A 271 28.79 -3.51 -19.51
C GLU A 271 27.99 -2.88 -18.37
N MET A 272 28.30 -3.25 -17.12
CA MET A 272 27.62 -2.72 -15.95
C MET A 272 27.90 -1.23 -15.78
N LYS A 273 29.15 -0.78 -15.98
CA LYS A 273 29.52 0.64 -15.95
C LYS A 273 28.71 1.44 -16.96
N SER A 274 28.61 0.97 -18.20
CA SER A 274 27.80 1.61 -19.25
C SER A 274 26.33 1.74 -18.84
N LEU A 275 25.77 0.69 -18.24
CA LEU A 275 24.39 0.71 -17.75
C LEU A 275 24.18 1.73 -16.62
N PHE A 276 25.09 1.79 -15.64
CA PHE A 276 25.01 2.79 -14.57
C PHE A 276 25.15 4.22 -15.12
N VAL A 277 26.10 4.48 -16.03
CA VAL A 277 26.25 5.77 -16.71
C VAL A 277 24.95 6.19 -17.38
N LYS A 278 24.35 5.28 -18.17
CA LYS A 278 23.08 5.54 -18.86
C LYS A 278 21.97 5.90 -17.88
N GLU A 279 21.79 5.11 -16.82
CA GLU A 279 20.67 5.31 -15.90
C GLU A 279 20.87 6.50 -14.96
N ILE A 280 22.11 6.85 -14.58
CA ILE A 280 22.40 8.10 -13.85
C ILE A 280 22.02 9.30 -14.71
N ASN A 281 22.43 9.31 -15.98
CA ASN A 281 22.09 10.38 -16.92
C ASN A 281 20.59 10.52 -17.17
N PHE A 282 19.86 9.40 -17.15
CA PHE A 282 18.43 9.39 -17.40
C PHE A 282 17.59 9.78 -16.17
N THR A 283 18.04 9.45 -14.95
CA THR A 283 17.18 9.53 -13.74
C THR A 283 17.59 10.53 -12.68
N CYS A 284 18.83 11.03 -12.70
CA CYS A 284 19.35 11.91 -11.65
C CYS A 284 19.29 13.39 -12.05
N LEU A 285 19.03 14.25 -11.05
CA LEU A 285 19.28 15.69 -11.16
C LEU A 285 20.79 15.96 -11.24
N GLN A 286 21.16 17.14 -11.74
CA GLN A 286 22.54 17.49 -12.06
C GLN A 286 23.51 17.28 -10.89
N ASP A 287 23.20 17.80 -9.70
CA ASP A 287 24.07 17.67 -8.52
C ASP A 287 24.31 16.20 -8.13
N LYS A 288 23.24 15.39 -8.13
CA LYS A 288 23.36 13.95 -7.83
C LYS A 288 24.13 13.21 -8.91
N LYS A 289 23.95 13.59 -10.17
CA LYS A 289 24.71 13.03 -11.30
C LYS A 289 26.20 13.33 -11.16
N GLU A 290 26.59 14.57 -10.86
CA GLU A 290 27.99 14.94 -10.63
C GLU A 290 28.59 14.18 -9.44
N TYR A 291 27.87 14.16 -8.32
CA TYR A 291 28.26 13.42 -7.13
C TYR A 291 28.52 11.93 -7.43
N LEU A 292 27.57 11.24 -8.05
CA LEU A 292 27.71 9.81 -8.33
C LEU A 292 28.80 9.55 -9.38
N THR A 293 28.90 10.38 -10.41
CA THR A 293 29.96 10.24 -11.42
C THR A 293 31.34 10.30 -10.79
N ASN A 294 31.57 11.23 -9.85
CA ASN A 294 32.87 11.35 -9.18
C ASN A 294 33.16 10.24 -8.16
N LYS A 295 32.12 9.54 -7.66
CA LYS A 295 32.26 8.62 -6.52
C LYS A 295 32.18 7.15 -6.89
N ILE A 296 31.52 6.80 -8.00
CA ILE A 296 31.27 5.41 -8.38
C ILE A 296 31.62 5.07 -9.84
N LEU A 297 31.83 6.06 -10.71
CA LEU A 297 32.18 5.86 -12.13
C LEU A 297 33.65 6.19 -12.40
#